data_AF-I4HW56-F1
#
_entry.id   AF-I4HW56-F1
#
_cell.length_a   1.000
_cell.length_b   1.000
_cell.length_c   1.000
_cell.angle_alpha   90.00
_cell.angle_beta   90.00
_cell.angle_gamma   90.00
#
_symmetry.space_group_name_H-M   'P 1'
#
loop_
_entity.id
_entity.type
_entity.pdbx_description
1 polymer ?
#
loop_
_entity_poly.entity_id
_entity_poly.type
_entity_poly.pdbx_seq_one_letter_code
_entity_poly.pdbx_strand_id
1 'polypeptide(L)' 'MVIQWSNEDNCFLVALPDFPGQYWRTHGDTYEEAVANGKEAIESLMIAYQADNDSLPEPLFCRMV' A
#
# COMPACT_ATOMS: atom_id res chain seq x y z
N MET A 1 2.69 5.20 0.96
CA MET A 1 1.97 4.31 1.91
C MET A 1 1.34 5.14 3.01
N VAL A 2 0.08 4.88 3.33
CA VAL A 2 -0.66 5.48 4.46
C VAL A 2 -1.13 4.34 5.36
N ILE A 3 -0.93 4.47 6.66
CA ILE A 3 -1.37 3.49 7.68
C ILE A 3 -2.36 4.19 8.61
N GLN A 4 -3.54 3.59 8.82
CA GLN A 4 -4.62 4.18 9.60
C GLN A 4 -5.29 3.12 10.49
N TRP A 5 -5.54 3.46 11.75
CA TRP A 5 -6.36 2.63 12.64
C TRP A 5 -7.83 2.62 12.20
N SER A 6 -8.42 1.43 12.09
CA SER A 6 -9.86 1.23 11.88
C SER A 6 -10.51 0.78 13.19
N ASN A 7 -11.48 1.56 13.67
CA ASN A 7 -12.30 1.14 14.82
C ASN A 7 -13.28 0.01 14.45
N GLU A 8 -13.65 -0.11 13.18
CA GLU A 8 -14.60 -1.14 12.70
C GLU A 8 -13.91 -2.50 12.61
N ASP A 9 -12.69 -2.53 12.05
CA ASP A 9 -11.91 -3.75 11.84
C ASP A 9 -10.97 -4.08 13.02
N ASN A 10 -10.78 -3.12 13.94
CA ASN A 10 -9.87 -3.23 15.10
C ASN A 10 -8.42 -3.58 14.70
N CYS A 11 -7.95 -3.00 13.60
CA CYS A 11 -6.60 -3.19 13.08
C CYS A 11 -6.12 -1.93 12.33
N PHE A 12 -4.85 -1.94 11.92
CA PHE A 12 -4.30 -0.92 11.03
C PHE A 12 -4.54 -1.29 9.57
N LEU A 13 -5.27 -0.45 8.85
CA LEU A 13 -5.44 -0.55 7.41
C LEU A 13 -4.30 0.16 6.68
N VAL A 14 -3.87 -0.40 5.56
CA VAL A 14 -2.77 0.11 4.74
C VAL A 14 -3.30 0.50 3.37
N ALA A 15 -3.14 1.77 3.02
CA ALA A 15 -3.43 2.30 1.69
C ALA A 15 -2.14 2.59 0.91
N LEU A 16 -2.19 2.28 -0.38
CA LEU A 16 -1.13 2.58 -1.34
C LEU A 16 -1.71 3.50 -2.43
N PRO A 17 -1.88 4.80 -2.13
CA PRO A 17 -2.64 5.70 -2.99
C PRO A 17 -1.99 5.93 -4.35
N ASP A 18 -0.69 5.68 -4.48
CA ASP A 18 0.06 5.73 -5.73
C ASP A 18 -0.48 4.72 -6.75
N PHE A 19 -1.03 3.60 -6.27
CA PHE A 19 -1.58 2.54 -7.12
C PHE A 19 -3.10 2.69 -7.27
N PRO A 20 -3.63 2.88 -8.49
CA PRO A 20 -5.07 2.93 -8.73
C PRO A 20 -5.75 1.58 -8.40
N GLY A 21 -7.01 1.63 -7.96
CA GLY A 21 -7.80 0.46 -7.59
C GLY A 21 -8.36 0.54 -6.17
N GLN A 22 -8.41 -0.59 -5.47
CA GLN A 22 -8.90 -0.65 -4.09
C GLN A 22 -8.04 0.25 -3.18
N TYR A 23 -8.70 1.08 -2.38
CA TYR A 23 -8.00 2.06 -1.54
C TYR A 23 -7.19 1.38 -0.42
N TRP A 24 -7.85 0.50 0.35
CA TRP A 24 -7.20 -0.35 1.34
C TRP A 24 -6.67 -1.61 0.68
N ARG A 25 -5.36 -1.84 0.77
CA ARG A 25 -4.66 -2.93 0.09
C ARG A 25 -4.38 -4.11 0.99
N THR A 26 -4.14 -3.84 2.26
CA THR A 26 -3.84 -4.84 3.28
C THR A 26 -4.07 -4.24 4.67
N HIS A 27 -3.82 -5.02 5.72
CA HIS A 27 -3.95 -4.62 7.10
C HIS A 27 -2.85 -5.24 7.98
N GLY A 28 -2.81 -4.88 9.25
CA GLY A 28 -2.01 -5.54 10.29
C GLY A 28 -2.53 -5.17 11.67
N ASP A 29 -2.36 -6.05 12.65
CA ASP A 29 -2.82 -5.84 14.02
C ASP A 29 -1.88 -4.90 14.79
N THR A 30 -0.61 -4.82 14.36
CA THR A 30 0.36 -3.84 14.84
C THR A 30 0.87 -2.94 13.71
N TYR A 31 1.53 -1.84 14.06
CA TYR A 31 2.19 -0.99 13.08
C TYR A 31 3.27 -1.75 12.31
N GLU A 32 4.04 -2.61 12.98
CA GLU A 32 5.11 -3.39 12.36
C GLU A 32 4.55 -4.37 11.33
N GLU A 33 3.47 -5.07 11.68
CA GLU A 33 2.78 -5.99 10.77
C GLU A 33 2.18 -5.24 9.59
N ALA A 34 1.50 -4.11 9.82
CA ALA A 34 0.93 -3.28 8.76
C ALA A 34 2.02 -2.79 7.79
N VAL A 35 3.19 -2.38 8.28
CA VAL A 35 4.32 -2.00 7.43
C VAL A 35 4.87 -3.19 6.65
N ALA A 36 5.01 -4.36 7.28
CA ALA A 36 5.51 -5.57 6.62
C ALA A 36 4.57 -5.99 5.48
N ASN A 37 3.28 -6.13 5.78
CA ASN A 37 2.26 -6.48 4.80
C ASN A 37 2.15 -5.43 3.69
N GLY A 38 2.28 -4.14 4.04
CA GLY A 38 2.30 -3.04 3.09
C GLY A 38 3.45 -3.13 2.08
N LYS A 39 4.64 -3.57 2.51
CA LYS A 39 5.79 -3.79 1.62
C LYS A 39 5.55 -4.96 0.67
N GLU A 40 5.05 -6.09 1.19
CA GLU A 40 4.69 -7.25 0.37
C GLU A 40 3.62 -6.92 -0.68
N ALA A 41 2.64 -6.08 -0.30
CA ALA A 41 1.62 -5.60 -1.22
C ALA A 41 2.20 -4.72 -2.34
N ILE A 42 3.16 -3.84 -2.04
CA ILE A 42 3.88 -3.04 -3.06
C ILE A 42 4.64 -3.96 -4.02
N GLU A 43 5.40 -4.92 -3.49
CA GLU A 43 6.15 -5.88 -4.31
C GLU A 43 5.23 -6.67 -5.24
N SER A 44 4.10 -7.16 -4.71
CA SER A 44 3.08 -7.87 -5.49
C SER A 44 2.49 -7.00 -6.61
N LEU A 45 2.21 -5.72 -6.32
CA LEU A 45 1.71 -4.79 -7.32
C LEU A 45 2.74 -4.48 -8.40
N MET A 46 4.01 -4.33 -8.03
CA MET A 46 5.10 -4.12 -8.99
C MET A 46 5.24 -5.31 -9.95
N ILE A 47 5.15 -6.54 -9.44
CA ILE A 47 5.17 -7.76 -10.25
C ILE A 47 3.99 -7.78 -11.23
N ALA A 48 2.79 -7.41 -10.79
CA ALA A 48 1.61 -7.36 -11.66
C ALA A 48 1.78 -6.35 -12.80
N TYR A 49 2.24 -5.13 -12.51
CA TYR A 49 2.50 -4.11 -13.54
C TYR A 49 3.56 -4.55 -14.55
N GLN A 50 4.62 -5.20 -14.07
CA GLN A 50 5.66 -5.75 -14.94
C GLN A 50 5.12 -6.86 -15.86
N ALA A 51 4.26 -7.74 -15.33
CA ALA A 51 3.64 -8.81 -16.11
C ALA A 51 2.73 -8.26 -17.21
N ASP A 52 2.03 -7.15 -16.93
CA ASP A 52 1.14 -6.48 -17.88
C ASP A 52 1.88 -5.49 -18.80
N ASN A 53 3.20 -5.33 -18.62
CA ASN A 53 4.05 -4.37 -19.34
C ASN A 53 3.57 -2.91 -19.19
N ASP A 54 2.97 -2.61 -18.04
CA ASP A 54 2.50 -1.29 -17.65
C ASP A 54 3.60 -0.51 -16.91
N SER A 55 3.58 0.81 -17.07
CA SER A 55 4.46 1.71 -16.31
C SER A 55 4.01 1.82 -14.86
N LEU A 56 4.95 1.65 -13.92
CA LEU A 56 4.70 1.88 -12.50
C LEU A 56 4.24 3.32 -12.25
N PRO A 57 3.35 3.55 -11.26
CA PRO A 57 2.90 4.89 -10.93
C PRO A 57 4.02 5.71 -10.29
N GLU A 58 3.99 7.02 -10.54
CA GLU A 58 4.84 7.98 -9.84
C GLU A 58 4.39 8.12 -8.37
N PRO A 59 5.32 8.17 -7.40
CA PRO A 59 4.96 8.39 -6.00
C PRO A 59 4.22 9.71 -5.80
N LEU A 60 2.99 9.66 -5.28
CA LEU A 60 2.16 10.84 -4.98
C LEU A 60 2.76 11.69 -3.85
N PHE A 61 3.42 11.03 -2.91
CA PHE A 61 4.09 11.65 -1.79
C PHE A 61 5.60 11.53 -1.96
N CYS A 62 6.15 12.31 -2.90
CA CYS A 62 7.56 12.64 -2.91
C CYS A 62 7.73 14.10 -3.34
N ARG A 63 7.62 15.01 -2.38
CA ARG A 63 8.19 16.36 -2.48
C ARG A 63 9.07 16.58 -1.27
N MET A 64 10.32 16.15 -1.39
CA MET A 64 11.39 16.77 -0.62
C MET A 64 11.81 18.02 -1.40
N VAL A 65 11.60 19.19 -0.80
CA VAL A 65 12.33 20.41 -1.17
C VAL A 65 13.79 20.27 -0.77
#